data_AF-A0A2G6DM23-F1
#
_entry.id   AF-A0A2G6DM23-F1
#
_cell.length_a   1.000
_cell.length_b   1.000
_cell.length_c   1.000
_cell.angle_alpha   90.00
_cell.angle_beta   90.00
_cell.angle_gamma   90.00
#
_symmetry.space_group_name_H-M   'P 1'
#
loop_
_entity.id
_entity.type
_entity.pdbx_description
1 polymer ?
#
loop_
_entity_poly.entity_id
_entity_poly.type
_entity_poly.pdbx_seq_one_letter_code
_entity_poly.pdbx_strand_id
1 'polypeptide(L)'
;MNMHHYLLPLLVCLPLQLQAETITLPQTVPLQTSATIQSQQHYPQRGMTMKQVKSLYGAPQKIRVSKGKVKKLWPRITEWNYGSFSVYFEKHLVLHTVVR
;
A
#
# COMPACT_ATOMS: atom_id res chain seq x y z
N MET A 1 -74.70 -16.22 33.99
CA MET A 1 -75.38 -15.89 32.72
C MET A 1 -75.85 -14.45 32.83
N ASN A 2 -75.41 -13.57 31.92
CA ASN A 2 -75.63 -12.10 31.95
C ASN A 2 -74.92 -11.40 33.15
N MET A 3 -74.49 -10.13 33.14
CA MET A 3 -74.24 -9.10 32.10
C MET A 3 -72.73 -8.69 32.17
N HIS A 4 -72.12 -7.63 31.61
CA HIS A 4 -72.47 -6.45 30.77
C HIS A 4 -71.57 -6.47 29.48
N HIS A 5 -71.06 -5.47 28.74
CA HIS A 5 -70.77 -4.01 28.82
C HIS A 5 -69.73 -3.63 29.91
N TYR A 6 -68.70 -2.79 29.74
CA TYR A 6 -68.41 -1.61 28.90
C TYR A 6 -66.92 -1.68 28.42
N LEU A 7 -66.50 -1.28 27.20
CA LEU A 7 -66.38 0.06 26.58
C LEU A 7 -65.17 0.89 27.10
N LEU A 8 -64.63 1.79 26.25
CA LEU A 8 -63.34 2.55 26.36
C LEU A 8 -62.06 1.72 25.97
N PRO A 9 -60.94 2.37 25.55
CA PRO A 9 -60.37 2.07 24.23
C PRO A 9 -58.82 2.12 24.16
N LEU A 10 -58.28 2.37 22.95
CA LEU A 10 -57.10 3.20 22.70
C LEU A 10 -55.83 2.92 23.52
N LEU A 11 -54.95 2.07 22.99
CA LEU A 11 -53.51 2.30 23.15
C LEU A 11 -52.86 2.43 21.77
N VAL A 12 -52.33 3.63 21.48
CA VAL A 12 -51.66 3.94 20.23
C VAL A 12 -50.31 3.22 20.20
N CYS A 13 -50.18 2.17 19.38
CA CYS A 13 -48.90 1.51 19.16
C CYS A 13 -48.04 2.37 18.20
N LEU A 14 -47.43 3.41 18.76
CA LEU A 14 -46.58 4.34 18.02
C LEU A 14 -45.29 3.61 17.57
N PRO A 15 -44.99 3.55 16.25
CA PRO A 15 -43.79 2.85 15.78
C PRO A 15 -42.53 3.62 16.18
N LEU A 16 -41.79 3.06 17.14
CA LEU A 16 -40.52 3.61 17.62
C LEU A 16 -39.46 3.57 16.50
N GLN A 17 -39.23 4.72 15.87
CA GLN A 17 -38.24 4.88 14.80
C GLN A 17 -36.82 4.78 15.39
N LEU A 18 -36.18 3.60 15.28
CA LEU A 18 -34.75 3.49 15.53
C LEU A 18 -33.97 4.23 14.44
N GLN A 19 -33.42 5.40 14.77
CA GLN A 19 -32.45 6.09 13.95
C GLN A 19 -31.10 5.38 14.09
N ALA A 20 -30.71 4.60 13.07
CA ALA A 20 -29.38 4.03 12.99
C ALA A 20 -28.38 5.11 12.57
N GLU A 21 -27.59 5.61 13.51
CA GLU A 21 -26.54 6.60 13.20
C GLU A 21 -25.41 5.94 12.41
N THR A 22 -25.37 6.18 11.11
CA THR A 22 -24.30 5.70 10.24
C THR A 22 -23.04 6.53 10.47
N ILE A 23 -22.10 5.96 11.23
CA ILE A 23 -20.76 6.52 11.41
C ILE A 23 -20.08 6.63 10.04
N THR A 24 -20.07 7.83 9.47
CA THR A 24 -19.33 8.15 8.25
C THR A 24 -17.85 8.15 8.60
N LEU A 25 -17.16 7.02 8.36
CA LEU A 25 -15.71 6.99 8.44
C LEU A 25 -15.14 8.05 7.47
N PRO A 26 -14.19 8.89 7.91
CA PRO A 26 -13.54 9.83 6.99
C PRO A 26 -12.91 9.03 5.86
N GLN A 27 -13.24 9.40 4.62
CA GLN A 27 -12.82 8.66 3.43
C GLN A 27 -11.31 8.43 3.47
N THR A 28 -10.89 7.17 3.37
CA THR A 28 -9.49 6.76 3.43
C THR A 28 -8.68 7.67 2.51
N VAL A 29 -7.79 8.49 3.10
CA VAL A 29 -6.90 9.38 2.34
C VAL A 29 -6.24 8.52 1.27
N PRO A 30 -6.46 8.79 -0.03
CA PRO A 30 -5.91 7.94 -1.07
C PRO A 30 -4.40 7.96 -0.88
N LEU A 31 -3.78 6.79 -0.73
CA LEU A 31 -2.35 6.70 -0.42
C LEU A 31 -1.59 7.46 -1.52
N GLN A 32 -1.15 8.67 -1.17
CA GLN A 32 -0.47 9.60 -2.08
C GLN A 32 0.93 9.05 -2.33
N THR A 33 0.96 8.03 -3.19
CA THR A 33 2.16 7.41 -3.76
C THR A 33 3.00 8.56 -4.26
N SER A 34 4.11 8.83 -3.58
CA SER A 34 4.76 10.13 -3.62
C SER A 34 5.56 10.28 -4.91
N ALA A 35 4.84 10.49 -6.01
CA ALA A 35 5.32 10.91 -7.30
C ALA A 35 5.72 12.40 -7.23
N THR A 36 6.59 12.72 -6.28
CA THR A 36 7.34 13.97 -6.26
C THR A 36 8.06 14.05 -7.60
N ILE A 37 7.72 15.06 -8.40
CA ILE A 37 8.37 15.31 -9.69
C ILE A 37 9.76 15.89 -9.41
N GLN A 38 10.67 15.02 -8.98
CA GLN A 38 12.10 15.29 -9.00
C GLN A 38 12.55 15.38 -10.47
N SER A 39 13.59 16.16 -10.70
CA SER A 39 14.16 16.45 -12.04
C SER A 39 14.38 15.18 -12.87
N GLN A 40 14.19 15.28 -14.19
CA GLN A 40 14.19 14.15 -15.15
C GLN A 40 15.57 13.51 -15.41
N GLN A 41 16.38 13.33 -14.36
CA GLN A 41 17.34 12.24 -14.32
C GLN A 41 16.54 10.92 -14.30
N HIS A 42 16.41 10.28 -15.46
CA HIS A 42 15.79 8.96 -15.55
C HIS A 42 16.64 7.95 -14.79
N TYR A 43 16.27 7.64 -13.55
CA TYR A 43 16.88 6.59 -12.72
C TYR A 43 16.09 5.27 -12.84
N PRO A 44 16.72 4.12 -12.55
CA PRO A 44 16.04 2.82 -12.49
C PRO A 44 14.81 2.83 -11.57
N GLN A 45 13.64 2.55 -12.17
CA GLN A 45 12.36 2.53 -11.48
C GLN A 45 12.12 1.19 -10.76
N ARG A 46 11.35 1.22 -9.67
CA ARG A 46 10.90 0.02 -8.95
C ARG A 46 10.24 -0.97 -9.92
N GLY A 47 10.60 -2.25 -9.80
CA GLY A 47 10.08 -3.31 -10.67
C GLY A 47 10.81 -3.51 -12.01
N MET A 48 11.75 -2.64 -12.40
CA MET A 48 12.63 -2.94 -13.54
C MET A 48 13.47 -4.19 -13.26
N THR A 49 13.73 -5.02 -14.27
CA THR A 49 14.63 -6.19 -14.14
C THR A 49 16.10 -5.77 -14.16
N MET A 50 16.98 -6.57 -13.53
CA MET A 50 18.45 -6.44 -13.69
C MET A 50 18.89 -6.40 -15.17
N LYS A 51 18.20 -7.11 -16.07
CA LYS A 51 18.48 -7.07 -17.51
C LYS A 51 18.16 -5.69 -18.10
N GLN A 52 16.99 -5.12 -17.81
CA GLN A 52 16.63 -3.77 -18.26
C GLN A 52 17.57 -2.71 -17.68
N VAL A 53 17.92 -2.79 -16.40
CA VAL A 53 18.89 -1.86 -15.79
C VAL A 53 20.26 -1.98 -16.45
N LYS A 54 20.79 -3.19 -16.65
CA LYS A 54 22.07 -3.36 -17.36
C LYS A 54 22.02 -2.88 -18.83
N SER A 55 20.86 -2.98 -19.47
CA SER A 55 20.66 -2.55 -20.87
C SER A 55 20.53 -1.04 -21.03
N LEU A 56 20.04 -0.32 -20.02
CA LEU A 56 19.81 1.13 -20.06
C LEU A 56 20.94 1.94 -19.43
N TYR A 57 21.60 1.39 -18.40
CA TYR A 57 22.61 2.08 -17.58
C TYR A 57 24.01 1.44 -17.68
N GLY A 58 24.16 0.37 -18.46
CA GLY A 58 25.41 -0.36 -18.60
C GLY A 58 25.79 -1.19 -17.36
N ALA A 59 27.05 -1.60 -17.30
CA ALA A 59 27.59 -2.36 -16.16
C ALA A 59 27.84 -1.45 -14.94
N PRO A 60 27.48 -1.86 -13.72
CA PRO A 60 27.78 -1.09 -12.52
C PRO A 60 29.27 -1.14 -12.18
N GLN A 61 29.77 -0.07 -11.55
CA GLN A 61 31.15 0.05 -11.08
C GLN A 61 31.46 -0.94 -9.95
N LYS A 62 30.45 -1.28 -9.12
CA LYS A 62 30.60 -2.21 -7.99
C LYS A 62 29.29 -2.95 -7.74
N ILE A 63 29.40 -4.24 -7.42
CA ILE A 63 28.27 -5.07 -6.97
C ILE A 63 28.51 -5.48 -5.51
N ARG A 64 27.48 -5.36 -4.66
CA ARG A 64 27.46 -5.89 -3.30
C ARG A 64 26.24 -6.81 -3.15
N VAL A 65 26.38 -7.85 -2.33
CA VAL A 65 25.32 -8.82 -2.05
C VAL A 65 25.19 -8.99 -0.53
N SER A 66 23.96 -9.04 -0.02
CA SER A 66 23.70 -9.20 1.40
C SER A 66 24.32 -10.50 1.94
N LYS A 67 25.14 -10.42 3.00
CA LYS A 67 25.76 -11.60 3.62
C LYS A 67 24.77 -12.32 4.56
N GLY A 68 25.05 -13.60 4.86
CA GLY A 68 24.25 -14.41 5.79
C GLY A 68 23.31 -15.44 5.13
N LYS A 69 22.56 -16.16 5.98
CA LYS A 69 21.59 -17.19 5.58
C LYS A 69 20.32 -16.54 5.01
N VAL A 70 19.92 -16.93 3.80
CA VAL A 70 18.66 -16.50 3.18
C VAL A 70 17.50 -17.34 3.72
N LYS A 71 16.35 -16.72 3.97
CA LYS A 71 15.09 -17.41 4.33
C LYS A 71 13.99 -17.01 3.34
N LYS A 72 12.91 -17.79 3.22
CA LYS A 72 11.79 -17.50 2.28
C LYS A 72 11.19 -16.09 2.46
N LEU A 73 11.07 -15.62 3.70
CA LEU A 73 10.57 -14.28 4.05
C LEU A 73 11.67 -13.19 4.11
N TRP A 74 12.94 -13.56 3.92
CA TRP A 74 14.10 -12.68 4.07
C TRP A 74 14.96 -12.81 2.80
N PRO A 75 14.48 -12.26 1.67
CA PRO A 75 15.11 -12.43 0.36
C PRO A 75 16.49 -11.77 0.31
N ARG A 76 17.35 -12.34 -0.54
CA ARG A 76 18.69 -11.78 -0.80
C ARG A 76 18.57 -10.43 -1.52
N ILE A 77 19.23 -9.42 -0.97
CA ILE A 77 19.34 -8.08 -1.57
C ILE A 77 20.70 -7.94 -2.26
N THR A 78 20.68 -7.36 -3.46
CA THR A 78 21.86 -7.04 -4.26
C THR A 78 21.89 -5.53 -4.50
N GLU A 79 23.02 -4.87 -4.26
CA GLU A 79 23.26 -3.47 -4.61
C GLU A 79 24.15 -3.43 -5.86
N TRP A 80 23.74 -2.66 -6.87
CA TRP A 80 24.60 -2.24 -7.98
C TRP A 80 24.89 -0.74 -7.83
N ASN A 81 26.17 -0.39 -7.80
CA ASN A 81 26.63 0.97 -7.56
C ASN A 81 27.17 1.56 -8.88
N TYR A 82 26.65 2.74 -9.26
CA TYR A 82 26.98 3.46 -10.49
C TYR A 82 27.73 4.79 -10.20
N GLY A 83 28.29 4.94 -9.00
CA GLY A 83 28.96 6.17 -8.56
C GLY A 83 27.98 7.19 -8.00
N SER A 84 27.28 7.93 -8.88
CA SER A 84 26.31 8.97 -8.49
C SER A 84 25.00 8.41 -7.90
N PHE A 85 24.64 7.17 -8.23
CA PHE A 85 23.48 6.49 -7.64
C PHE A 85 23.78 5.01 -7.35
N SER A 86 22.86 4.34 -6.65
CA SER A 86 22.94 2.91 -6.37
C SER A 86 21.56 2.27 -6.36
N VAL A 87 21.47 1.12 -7.01
CA VAL A 87 20.23 0.39 -7.28
C VAL A 87 20.21 -0.86 -6.41
N TYR A 88 19.20 -0.95 -5.55
CA TYR A 88 18.96 -2.12 -4.72
C TYR A 88 17.94 -3.02 -5.40
N PHE A 89 18.25 -4.30 -5.51
CA PHE A 89 17.40 -5.32 -6.11
C PHE A 89 16.98 -6.36 -5.07
N GLU A 90 15.71 -6.76 -5.13
CA GLU A 90 15.26 -8.01 -4.53
C GLU A 90 15.20 -9.08 -5.63
N LYS A 91 15.87 -10.22 -5.43
CA LYS A 91 16.01 -11.30 -6.43
C LYS A 91 16.63 -10.80 -7.74
N HIS A 92 15.79 -10.33 -8.68
CA HIS A 92 16.17 -9.80 -10.00
C HIS A 92 15.44 -8.49 -10.38
N LEU A 93 14.63 -7.93 -9.46
CA LEU A 93 13.81 -6.73 -9.69
C LEU A 93 14.30 -5.56 -8.82
N VAL A 94 14.26 -4.33 -9.35
CA VAL A 94 14.60 -3.12 -8.60
C VAL A 94 13.63 -2.96 -7.43
N LEU A 95 14.16 -2.99 -6.22
CA LEU A 95 13.47 -2.66 -4.98
C LEU A 95 13.44 -1.14 -4.77
N HIS A 96 14.58 -0.47 -4.93
CA HIS A 96 14.73 0.97 -4.73
C HIS A 96 16.02 1.50 -5.37
N THR A 97 16.06 2.80 -5.69
CA THR A 97 17.26 3.49 -6.19
C THR A 97 17.54 4.68 -5.29
N VAL A 98 18.79 4.82 -4.85
CA VAL A 98 19.27 5.91 -3.99
C VAL A 98 20.27 6.75 -4.77
N VAL A 99 20.03 8.06 -4.83
CA VAL A 99 20.93 9.06 -5.41
C VAL A 99 21.84 9.61 -4.30
N ARG A 100 23.03 10.11 -4.65
CA ARG A 100 24.00 10.75 -3.74
C ARG A 100 24.11 12.25 -4.00
#